data_AF-A0A1C7IAC7-F1
#
_entry.id   AF-A0A1C7IAC7-F1
#
_cell.length_a   1.000
_cell.length_b   1.000
_cell.length_c   1.000
_cell.angle_alpha   90.00
_cell.angle_beta   90.00
_cell.angle_gamma   90.00
#
_symmetry.space_group_name_H-M   'P 1'
#
loop_
_entity.id
_entity.type
_entity.pdbx_description
1 polymer ?
#
loop_
_entity_poly.entity_id
_entity_poly.type
_entity_poly.pdbx_seq_one_letter_code
_entity_poly.pdbx_strand_id
1 'polypeptide(L)'
;MLRPVVLSSTMVWEHDRSFVSYRDEVEITAGVLEQVYESLSGAKVVDMHEGFLDVYQKLHREGTLQVFDTGWSDDLSIDKYREYLQIADYYVPNQKEALKITGEITIENAAERLSEFFNDVIITGPGWMSSEK
;
A
#
# COMPACT_ATOMS: atom_id res chain seq x y z
N MET A 1 -34.80 -1.31 -0.69
CA MET A 1 -33.96 -1.30 -1.91
C MET A 1 -32.55 -1.63 -1.46
N LEU A 2 -32.00 -2.79 -1.82
CA LEU A 2 -30.63 -3.17 -1.46
C LEU A 2 -29.69 -2.27 -2.28
N ARG A 3 -29.02 -1.32 -1.64
CA ARG A 3 -27.94 -0.56 -2.29
C ARG A 3 -26.74 -1.50 -2.44
N PRO A 4 -26.06 -1.54 -3.61
CA PRO A 4 -24.82 -2.29 -3.74
C PRO A 4 -23.79 -1.71 -2.78
N VAL A 5 -23.19 -2.58 -1.97
CA VAL A 5 -22.23 -2.20 -0.91
C VAL A 5 -20.92 -1.66 -1.53
N VAL A 6 -20.54 -2.17 -2.71
CA VAL A 6 -19.43 -1.71 -3.54
C VAL A 6 -19.77 -2.00 -5.01
N LEU A 7 -19.49 -1.08 -5.93
CA LEU A 7 -19.59 -1.27 -7.37
C LEU A 7 -18.22 -1.02 -8.01
N SER A 8 -17.71 -1.98 -8.78
CA SER A 8 -16.47 -1.83 -9.54
C SER A 8 -16.68 -2.19 -11.00
N SER A 9 -16.13 -1.37 -11.90
CA SER A 9 -16.05 -1.64 -13.33
C SER A 9 -14.59 -1.74 -13.76
N THR A 10 -14.27 -2.76 -14.54
CA THR A 10 -12.97 -2.93 -15.16
C THR A 10 -13.10 -2.70 -16.65
N MET A 11 -12.35 -1.73 -17.16
CA MET A 11 -12.22 -1.45 -18.58
C MET A 11 -10.91 -2.03 -19.06
N VAL A 12 -10.95 -2.86 -20.10
CA VAL A 12 -9.77 -3.55 -20.64
C VAL A 12 -9.59 -3.14 -22.10
N TRP A 13 -8.38 -2.73 -22.46
CA TRP A 13 -8.00 -2.41 -23.84
C TRP A 13 -6.60 -2.95 -24.11
N GLU A 14 -6.48 -3.90 -25.05
CA GLU A 14 -5.23 -4.60 -25.39
C GLU A 14 -4.46 -5.09 -24.15
N HIS A 15 -3.38 -4.40 -23.78
CA HIS A 15 -2.51 -4.70 -22.64
C HIS A 15 -2.77 -3.82 -21.41
N ASP A 16 -3.68 -2.86 -21.52
CA ASP A 16 -4.03 -1.94 -20.46
C ASP A 16 -5.37 -2.29 -19.81
N ARG A 17 -5.46 -1.91 -18.54
CA ARG A 17 -6.68 -2.00 -17.75
C ARG A 17 -6.84 -0.78 -16.87
N SER A 18 -8.08 -0.35 -16.72
CA SER A 18 -8.48 0.70 -15.78
C SER A 18 -9.62 0.21 -14.90
N PHE A 19 -9.63 0.66 -13.66
CA PHE A 19 -10.65 0.31 -12.68
C PHE A 19 -11.35 1.59 -12.24
N VAL A 20 -12.68 1.53 -12.17
CA VAL A 20 -13.50 2.56 -11.54
C VAL A 20 -14.31 1.88 -10.46
N SER A 21 -14.09 2.27 -9.21
CA SER A 21 -14.78 1.71 -8.06
C SER A 21 -15.55 2.80 -7.32
N TYR A 22 -16.76 2.48 -6.91
CA TYR A 22 -17.60 3.27 -6.03
C TYR A 22 -17.94 2.45 -4.80
N ARG A 23 -17.77 3.08 -3.63
CA ARG A 23 -18.21 2.58 -2.34
C ARG A 23 -18.75 3.76 -1.54
N ASP A 24 -19.63 3.50 -0.59
CA ASP A 24 -19.97 4.51 0.40
C ASP A 24 -18.71 4.86 1.19
N GLU A 25 -18.53 6.17 1.47
CA GLU A 25 -17.49 6.63 2.37
C GLU A 25 -17.72 6.03 3.76
N VAL A 26 -16.65 5.49 4.35
CA VAL A 26 -16.67 4.99 5.71
C VAL A 26 -15.92 5.99 6.57
N GLU A 27 -16.65 6.61 7.51
CA GLU A 27 -16.03 7.49 8.49
C GLU A 27 -15.19 6.66 9.47
N ILE A 28 -13.89 6.97 9.55
CA ILE A 28 -12.98 6.32 10.48
C ILE A 28 -13.12 6.99 11.85
N THR A 29 -14.03 6.45 12.67
CA THR A 29 -14.26 6.91 14.04
C THR A 29 -13.36 6.17 15.03
N ALA A 30 -13.23 6.70 16.25
CA ALA A 30 -12.48 6.02 17.33
C ALA A 30 -13.00 4.59 17.61
N GLY A 31 -14.32 4.38 17.54
CA GLY A 31 -14.91 3.05 17.72
C GLY A 31 -14.60 2.09 16.57
N VAL A 32 -14.44 2.59 15.35
CA VAL A 32 -13.97 1.78 14.21
C VAL A 32 -12.50 1.40 14.39
N LEU A 33 -11.65 2.34 14.82
CA LEU A 33 -10.23 2.08 15.11
C LEU A 33 -10.08 1.01 16.20
N GLU A 34 -10.88 1.07 17.26
CA GLU A 34 -10.89 0.08 18.34
C GLU A 34 -11.30 -1.31 17.84
N GLN A 35 -12.39 -1.41 17.07
CA GLN A 35 -12.83 -2.68 16.48
C GLN A 35 -11.78 -3.29 15.54
N VAL A 36 -11.13 -2.46 14.72
CA VAL A 36 -10.06 -2.93 13.85
C VAL A 36 -8.87 -3.43 14.68
N TYR A 37 -8.44 -2.68 15.69
CA TYR A 37 -7.37 -3.12 16.59
C TYR A 37 -7.70 -4.44 17.29
N GLU A 38 -8.90 -4.58 17.86
CA GLU A 38 -9.35 -5.84 18.48
C GLU A 38 -9.35 -7.00 17.48
N SER A 39 -9.80 -6.76 16.25
CA SER A 39 -9.85 -7.81 15.21
C SER A 39 -8.46 -8.26 14.74
N LEU A 40 -7.47 -7.37 14.80
CA LEU A 40 -6.10 -7.64 14.37
C LEU A 40 -5.18 -8.09 15.53
N SER A 41 -5.62 -7.92 16.78
CA SER A 41 -4.83 -8.25 17.97
C SER A 41 -4.44 -9.73 18.00
N GLY A 42 -3.14 -10.00 18.13
CA GLY A 42 -2.59 -11.36 18.12
C GLY A 42 -2.32 -11.96 16.74
N ALA A 43 -2.63 -11.23 15.66
CA ALA A 43 -2.20 -11.58 14.31
C ALA A 43 -0.66 -11.64 14.25
N LYS A 44 -0.13 -12.49 13.37
CA LYS A 44 1.31 -12.58 13.13
C LYS A 44 1.79 -11.60 12.06
N VAL A 45 0.94 -11.39 11.05
CA VAL A 45 1.19 -10.50 9.93
C VAL A 45 -0.12 -9.78 9.63
N VAL A 46 -0.05 -8.49 9.32
CA VAL A 46 -1.19 -7.68 8.88
C VAL A 46 -0.86 -6.88 7.63
N ASP A 47 -1.88 -6.64 6.81
CA ASP A 47 -1.82 -5.72 5.68
C ASP A 47 -2.25 -4.32 6.13
N MET A 48 -1.50 -3.31 5.71
CA MET A 48 -1.68 -1.92 6.12
C MET A 48 -2.57 -1.16 5.13
N HIS A 49 -3.51 -0.39 5.67
CA HIS A 49 -4.38 0.50 4.89
C HIS A 49 -4.34 1.93 5.40
N GLU A 50 -4.39 2.89 4.48
CA GLU A 50 -4.45 4.31 4.83
C GLU A 50 -5.66 4.61 5.72
N GLY A 51 -5.45 5.44 6.76
CA GLY A 51 -6.46 5.86 7.72
C GLY A 51 -6.41 5.13 9.07
N PHE A 52 -5.58 4.09 9.22
CA PHE A 52 -5.51 3.26 10.44
C PHE A 52 -4.15 3.30 11.14
N LEU A 53 -3.33 4.35 10.91
CA LEU A 53 -1.97 4.47 11.44
C LEU A 53 -1.88 4.20 12.96
N ASP A 54 -2.78 4.77 13.75
CA ASP A 54 -2.79 4.60 15.21
C ASP A 54 -2.92 3.14 15.65
N VAL A 55 -3.66 2.34 14.88
CA VAL A 55 -3.82 0.89 15.11
C VAL A 55 -2.51 0.18 14.80
N TYR A 56 -1.90 0.47 13.66
CA TYR A 56 -0.64 -0.12 13.22
C TYR A 56 0.53 0.23 14.15
N GLN A 57 0.57 1.46 14.69
CA GLN A 57 1.57 1.84 15.69
C GLN A 57 1.43 1.06 17.01
N LYS A 58 0.22 0.64 17.39
CA LYS A 58 0.01 -0.26 18.54
C LYS A 58 0.52 -1.67 18.21
N LEU A 59 0.08 -2.22 17.07
CA LEU A 59 0.46 -3.57 16.63
C LEU A 59 1.98 -3.71 16.40
N HIS A 60 2.64 -2.69 15.88
CA HIS A 60 4.10 -2.63 15.73
C HIS A 60 4.82 -2.81 17.08
N ARG A 61 4.37 -2.10 18.12
CA ARG A 61 4.94 -2.21 19.47
C ARG A 61 4.74 -3.59 20.10
N GLU A 62 3.75 -4.34 19.64
CA GLU A 62 3.47 -5.71 20.06
C GLU A 62 4.24 -6.75 19.23
N GLY A 63 4.99 -6.32 18.21
CA GLY A 63 5.79 -7.19 17.36
C GLY A 63 4.99 -7.89 16.25
N THR A 64 3.84 -7.34 15.87
CA THR A 64 3.09 -7.80 14.70
C THR A 64 3.81 -7.34 13.43
N LEU A 65 4.09 -8.27 12.50
CA LEU A 65 4.70 -7.90 11.22
C LEU A 65 3.69 -7.17 10.34
N GLN A 66 4.12 -6.10 9.67
CA GLN A 66 3.25 -5.25 8.89
C GLN A 66 3.74 -5.14 7.46
N VAL A 67 2.86 -5.47 6.52
CA VAL A 67 3.09 -5.32 5.08
C VAL A 67 2.32 -4.11 4.62
N PHE A 68 3.00 -3.18 3.96
CA PHE A 68 2.38 -2.03 3.36
C PHE A 68 2.38 -2.17 1.84
N ASP A 69 1.19 -2.13 1.26
CA ASP A 69 0.97 -2.04 -0.17
C ASP A 69 0.17 -0.77 -0.46
N THR A 70 0.67 0.06 -1.36
CA THR A 70 -0.03 1.28 -1.80
C THR A 70 -0.48 1.10 -3.22
N GLY A 71 -1.79 1.30 -3.45
CA GLY A 71 -2.28 1.48 -4.80
C GLY A 71 -1.79 2.80 -5.43
N TRP A 72 -1.97 2.92 -6.74
CA TRP A 72 -1.66 4.16 -7.46
C TRP A 72 -2.50 5.35 -6.96
N SER A 73 -1.82 6.45 -6.63
CA SER A 73 -2.41 7.78 -6.45
C SER A 73 -1.46 8.85 -7.01
N ASP A 74 -2.02 9.96 -7.50
CA ASP A 74 -1.23 11.06 -8.07
C ASP A 74 -0.43 11.81 -7.00
N ASP A 75 -0.79 11.68 -5.72
CA ASP A 75 -0.12 12.30 -4.56
C ASP A 75 0.79 11.34 -3.78
N LEU A 76 1.08 10.14 -4.32
CA LEU A 76 2.06 9.21 -3.76
C LEU A 76 3.40 9.92 -3.54
N SER A 77 3.84 9.97 -2.28
CA SER A 77 5.12 10.56 -1.86
C SER A 77 5.57 9.97 -0.53
N ILE A 78 6.88 9.91 -0.30
CA ILE A 78 7.45 9.51 1.00
C ILE A 78 6.89 10.38 2.12
N ASP A 79 6.76 11.70 1.93
CA ASP A 79 6.33 12.58 3.01
C ASP A 79 4.89 12.32 3.45
N LYS A 80 3.99 11.97 2.52
CA LYS A 80 2.62 11.58 2.85
C LYS A 80 2.58 10.28 3.67
N TYR A 81 3.43 9.31 3.32
CA TYR A 81 3.39 7.96 3.89
C TYR A 81 4.51 7.66 4.88
N ARG A 82 5.31 8.66 5.28
CA ARG A 82 6.54 8.47 6.06
C ARG A 82 6.32 7.65 7.33
N GLU A 83 5.27 7.96 8.07
CA GLU A 83 4.96 7.27 9.32
C GLU A 83 4.56 5.80 9.09
N TYR A 84 3.86 5.51 7.98
CA TYR A 84 3.57 4.13 7.58
C TYR A 84 4.85 3.38 7.19
N LEU A 85 5.69 4.00 6.36
CA LEU A 85 6.96 3.42 5.91
C LEU A 85 7.93 3.13 7.07
N GLN A 86 7.89 3.93 8.14
CA GLN A 86 8.75 3.75 9.32
C GLN A 86 8.34 2.58 10.22
N ILE A 87 7.07 2.17 10.21
CA ILE A 87 6.56 1.09 11.08
C ILE A 87 6.24 -0.20 10.31
N ALA A 88 6.26 -0.14 8.97
CA ALA A 88 6.12 -1.30 8.11
C ALA A 88 7.39 -2.14 8.15
N ASP A 89 7.24 -3.46 8.11
CA ASP A 89 8.36 -4.39 7.97
C ASP A 89 8.68 -4.64 6.49
N TYR A 90 7.64 -4.58 5.65
CA TYR A 90 7.76 -4.71 4.20
C TYR A 90 6.93 -3.66 3.48
N TYR A 91 7.49 -3.07 2.43
CA TYR A 91 6.77 -2.25 1.47
C TYR A 91 6.92 -2.86 0.08
N VAL A 92 5.81 -3.07 -0.63
CA VAL A 92 5.78 -3.89 -1.86
C VAL A 92 5.26 -3.15 -3.11
N PRO A 93 5.78 -1.95 -3.42
CA PRO A 93 5.33 -1.19 -4.59
C PRO A 93 5.66 -1.91 -5.89
N ASN A 94 4.89 -1.62 -6.94
CA ASN A 94 5.34 -1.88 -8.30
C ASN A 94 6.30 -0.79 -8.81
N GLN A 95 6.93 -1.01 -9.97
CA GLN A 95 7.87 -0.06 -10.58
C GLN A 95 7.30 1.36 -10.73
N LYS A 96 6.02 1.51 -11.10
CA LYS A 96 5.42 2.85 -11.27
C LYS A 96 5.24 3.54 -9.91
N GLU A 97 4.72 2.82 -8.92
CA GLU A 97 4.56 3.32 -7.55
C GLU A 97 5.90 3.66 -6.91
N ALA A 98 6.93 2.82 -7.10
CA ALA A 98 8.27 3.04 -6.54
C ALA A 98 8.92 4.31 -7.08
N LEU A 99 8.84 4.56 -8.40
CA LEU A 99 9.32 5.80 -9.01
C LEU A 99 8.52 7.01 -8.51
N LYS A 100 7.19 6.86 -8.42
CA LYS A 100 6.29 7.95 -8.03
C LYS A 100 6.49 8.37 -6.57
N ILE A 101 6.49 7.40 -5.63
CA ILE A 101 6.58 7.68 -4.19
C ILE A 101 7.94 8.28 -3.80
N THR A 102 9.01 7.84 -4.46
CA THR A 102 10.38 8.33 -4.20
C THR A 102 10.70 9.61 -4.95
N GLY A 103 10.00 9.89 -6.05
CA GLY A 103 10.31 11.00 -6.96
C GLY A 103 11.52 10.73 -7.87
N GLU A 104 12.00 9.49 -7.90
CA GLU A 104 13.15 9.08 -8.70
C GLU A 104 12.76 8.71 -10.13
N ILE A 105 13.77 8.68 -11.01
CA ILE A 105 13.59 8.38 -12.45
C ILE A 105 14.08 6.97 -12.84
N THR A 106 14.81 6.28 -11.96
CA THR A 106 15.29 4.91 -12.17
C THR A 106 14.89 4.01 -11.00
N ILE A 107 14.75 2.71 -11.27
CA ILE A 107 14.38 1.72 -10.26
C ILE A 107 15.48 1.56 -9.22
N GLU A 108 16.74 1.67 -9.64
CA GLU A 108 17.91 1.58 -8.77
C GLU A 108 17.93 2.73 -7.75
N ASN A 109 17.70 3.97 -8.20
CA ASN A 109 17.62 5.12 -7.30
C ASN A 109 16.39 5.02 -6.39
N ALA A 110 15.24 4.59 -6.92
CA ALA A 110 14.06 4.38 -6.10
C ALA A 110 14.33 3.31 -5.01
N ALA A 111 15.04 2.23 -5.35
CA ALA A 111 15.42 1.21 -4.40
C ALA A 111 16.39 1.74 -3.34
N GLU A 112 17.40 2.52 -3.74
CA GLU A 112 18.32 3.18 -2.80
C GLU A 112 17.55 4.10 -1.84
N ARG A 113 16.59 4.89 -2.35
CA ARG A 113 15.76 5.76 -1.52
C ARG A 113 14.89 4.97 -0.53
N LEU A 114 14.31 3.85 -0.96
CA LEU A 114 13.51 2.98 -0.09
C LEU A 114 14.34 2.21 0.94
N SER A 115 15.63 1.98 0.66
CA SER A 115 16.55 1.33 1.61
C SER A 115 16.79 2.14 2.88
N GLU A 116 16.43 3.43 2.89
CA GLU A 116 16.42 4.25 4.11
C GLU A 116 15.38 3.75 5.15
N PHE A 117 14.37 3.00 4.72
CA PHE A 117 13.28 2.51 5.53
C PHE A 117 13.31 0.98 5.71
N PHE A 118 13.76 0.24 4.69
CA PHE A 118 13.67 -1.22 4.66
C PHE A 118 15.03 -1.86 4.42
N ASN A 119 15.33 -2.93 5.18
CA ASN A 119 16.53 -3.73 4.95
C ASN A 119 16.48 -4.47 3.61
N ASP A 120 15.30 -5.03 3.29
CA ASP A 120 15.04 -5.72 2.04
C ASP A 120 14.07 -4.89 1.20
N VAL A 121 14.56 -4.32 0.10
CA VAL A 121 13.72 -3.52 -0.81
C VAL A 121 13.10 -4.42 -1.88
N ILE A 122 11.77 -4.40 -1.95
CA ILE A 122 10.99 -5.20 -2.90
C ILE A 122 10.30 -4.25 -3.88
N ILE A 123 10.61 -4.35 -5.17
CA ILE A 123 9.90 -3.62 -6.23
C ILE A 123 9.40 -4.63 -7.25
N THR A 124 8.07 -4.73 -7.38
CA THR A 124 7.43 -5.65 -8.31
C THR A 124 7.28 -5.01 -9.70
N GLY A 125 7.25 -5.81 -10.75
CA GLY A 125 7.07 -5.31 -12.10
C GLY A 125 7.03 -6.44 -13.10
N PRO A 126 6.80 -6.15 -14.39
CA PRO A 126 7.06 -7.13 -15.43
C PRO A 126 8.55 -7.44 -15.38
N GLY A 127 8.91 -8.51 -14.68
CA GLY A 127 10.27 -9.02 -14.69
C GLY A 127 10.59 -9.32 -16.14
N TRP A 128 11.44 -8.51 -16.76
CA TRP A 128 12.23 -8.90 -17.93
C TRP A 128 11.43 -9.77 -18.92
N MET A 129 10.43 -9.21 -19.62
CA MET A 129 10.12 -9.78 -20.93
C MET A 129 11.35 -9.54 -21.79
N SER A 130 12.19 -10.57 -21.86
CA SER A 130 13.40 -10.67 -22.66
C SER A 130 13.30 -9.83 -23.93
N SER A 131 14.24 -8.90 -24.08
CA SER A 131 14.59 -8.28 -25.34
C SER A 131 15.19 -9.33 -26.28
N GLU A 132 14.36 -10.28 -26.73
CA GLU A 132 14.60 -11.13 -27.90
C GLU A 132 13.26 -11.37 -28.60
N LYS A 133 12.97 -10.54 -29.59
CA LYS A 133 12.33 -10.93 -30.84
C LYS A 133 12.98 -10.18 -31.99
#